data_AF-A0A8I3A2S2-F1
#
_entry.id   AF-A0A8I3A2S2-F1
#
_cell.length_a   1.000
_cell.length_b   1.000
_cell.length_c   1.000
_cell.angle_alpha   90.00
_cell.angle_beta   90.00
_cell.angle_gamma   90.00
#
_symmetry.space_group_name_H-M   'P 1'
#
loop_
_entity.id
_entity.type
_entity.pdbx_description
1 polymer ?
#
loop_
_entity_poly.entity_id
_entity_poly.type
_entity_poly.pdbx_seq_one_letter_code
_entity_poly.pdbx_strand_id
1 'polypeptide(L)'
;MSTIRSKAVYLPSNINYLAQNNGLEGDTTEALEKLMGSSWLVFGVGFYLACPFLVPIDPRCRLVGQKMNPSQTYTPSGAVGIAGPVAAIYPVISPGGYQLFGRTFPAWQTWGKGADFNPERPWLLRPFDQVSFMPITEDHYIEIEQEFNTGQYKFQIEPTVCSMATYTGFVKAIANQVAEFTDKRAEATARVGARENMLLHEWLAQKELEASRLNMESTEVDELSDCTCVSSSMSASVWKIKCQVEQVIKSADEVMIILKAMIPTFHHHQHSQCHPRCQPTRDRGLYRQTSKMSAFALLAAW
;
A
#
# COMPACT_ATOMS: atom_id res chain seq x y z
N MET A 1 4.78 2.34 14.28
CA MET A 1 4.88 1.11 13.45
C MET A 1 6.32 0.61 13.49
N SER A 2 6.55 -0.66 13.82
CA SER A 2 7.89 -1.28 13.73
C SER A 2 8.15 -1.63 12.27
N THR A 3 8.92 -0.79 11.58
CA THR A 3 9.39 -1.05 10.21
C THR A 3 10.65 -1.90 10.28
N ILE A 4 10.86 -2.78 9.29
CA ILE A 4 12.05 -3.67 9.22
C ILE A 4 13.37 -2.86 9.23
N ARG A 5 13.31 -1.64 8.70
CA ARG A 5 14.40 -0.68 8.69
C ARG A 5 14.01 0.53 9.53
N SER A 6 14.90 0.95 10.42
CA SER A 6 14.66 2.06 11.37
C SER A 6 14.90 3.44 10.77
N LYS A 7 15.72 3.55 9.72
CA LYS A 7 16.07 4.80 9.04
C LYS A 7 15.96 4.64 7.54
N ALA A 8 15.14 5.47 6.89
CA ALA A 8 15.05 5.61 5.45
C ALA A 8 14.47 7.00 5.13
N VAL A 9 14.65 7.50 3.90
CA VAL A 9 14.12 8.83 3.53
C VAL A 9 12.60 8.94 3.63
N TYR A 10 11.91 7.80 3.57
CA TYR A 10 10.46 7.69 3.70
C TYR A 10 9.96 7.54 5.14
N LEU A 11 10.83 7.67 6.14
CA LEU A 11 10.51 7.63 7.56
C LEU A 11 10.89 8.95 8.24
N PRO A 12 10.12 9.42 9.25
CA PRO A 12 8.97 8.75 9.87
C PRO A 12 7.63 8.97 9.14
N SER A 13 7.56 9.89 8.18
CA SER A 13 6.32 10.24 7.47
C SER A 13 6.48 10.06 5.98
N ASN A 14 5.65 9.17 5.41
CA ASN A 14 5.57 8.92 3.97
C ASN A 14 5.12 10.15 3.20
N ILE A 15 4.19 10.95 3.75
CA ILE A 15 3.67 12.14 3.09
C ILE A 15 4.75 13.24 3.06
N ASN A 16 5.50 13.42 4.15
CA ASN A 16 6.62 14.35 4.18
C ASN A 16 7.70 13.94 3.16
N TYR A 17 7.99 12.66 3.07
CA TYR A 17 8.85 12.14 2.01
C TYR A 17 8.33 12.43 0.61
N LEU A 18 7.03 12.24 0.35
CA LEU A 18 6.44 12.58 -0.95
C LEU A 18 6.56 14.08 -1.25
N ALA A 19 6.37 14.95 -0.27
CA ALA A 19 6.60 16.39 -0.45
C ALA A 19 8.07 16.68 -0.84
N GLN A 20 9.02 16.20 -0.03
CA GLN A 20 10.45 16.41 -0.24
C GLN A 20 10.95 15.82 -1.55
N ASN A 21 10.54 14.59 -1.89
CA ASN A 21 10.96 13.89 -3.11
C ASN A 21 10.43 14.56 -4.40
N ASN A 22 9.39 15.39 -4.27
CA ASN A 22 8.77 16.11 -5.38
C ASN A 22 9.05 17.62 -5.39
N GLY A 23 9.95 18.10 -4.53
CA GLY A 23 10.33 19.50 -4.49
C GLY A 23 9.22 20.43 -3.99
N LEU A 24 8.26 19.89 -3.23
CA LEU A 24 7.25 20.70 -2.57
C LEU A 24 7.88 21.23 -1.27
N GLU A 25 7.96 22.56 -1.15
CA GLU A 25 8.60 23.24 -0.04
C GLU A 25 7.55 23.60 1.02
N GLY A 26 7.81 23.30 2.28
CA GLY A 26 6.87 23.56 3.38
C GLY A 26 6.45 22.30 4.11
N ASP A 27 5.21 22.27 4.59
CA ASP A 27 4.61 21.14 5.29
C ASP A 27 4.06 20.08 4.32
N THR A 28 3.32 19.11 4.83
CA THR A 28 2.69 18.04 4.04
C THR A 28 1.45 18.48 3.27
N THR A 29 0.97 19.72 3.46
CA THR A 29 -0.31 20.20 2.96
C THR A 29 -0.34 20.23 1.43
N GLU A 30 0.69 20.81 0.79
CA GLU A 30 0.75 20.87 -0.68
C GLU A 30 0.78 19.47 -1.32
N ALA A 31 1.45 18.51 -0.67
CA ALA A 31 1.47 17.12 -1.14
C ALA A 31 0.08 16.49 -1.08
N LEU A 32 -0.65 16.67 0.03
CA LEU A 32 -2.01 16.18 0.19
C LEU A 32 -2.97 16.85 -0.80
N GLU A 33 -2.87 18.17 -0.97
CA GLU A 33 -3.64 18.93 -1.96
C GLU A 33 -3.41 18.39 -3.38
N LYS A 34 -2.17 18.10 -3.76
CA LYS A 34 -1.88 17.49 -5.08
C LYS A 34 -2.45 16.08 -5.20
N LEU A 35 -2.36 15.25 -4.16
CA LEU A 35 -2.88 13.87 -4.16
C LEU A 35 -4.41 13.82 -4.27
N MET A 36 -5.12 14.82 -3.71
CA MET A 36 -6.58 14.92 -3.74
C MET A 36 -7.12 15.84 -4.84
N GLY A 37 -6.30 16.75 -5.36
CA GLY A 37 -6.71 17.79 -6.31
C GLY A 37 -6.87 17.34 -7.76
N SER A 38 -6.71 16.04 -8.04
CA SER A 38 -6.93 15.47 -9.37
C SER A 38 -7.72 14.17 -9.29
N SER A 39 -8.57 13.94 -10.28
CA SER A 39 -9.12 12.62 -10.54
C SER A 39 -8.01 11.68 -11.03
N TRP A 40 -8.06 10.44 -10.56
CA TRP A 40 -7.11 9.39 -10.85
C TRP A 40 -7.68 8.43 -11.88
N LEU A 41 -7.02 8.30 -13.02
CA LEU A 41 -7.39 7.33 -14.05
C LEU A 41 -6.95 5.93 -13.62
N VAL A 42 -7.90 5.00 -13.56
CA VAL A 42 -7.62 3.57 -13.42
C VAL A 42 -7.09 3.05 -14.76
N PHE A 43 -5.79 2.80 -14.88
CA PHE A 43 -5.23 2.26 -16.13
C PHE A 43 -5.12 0.74 -16.14
N GLY A 44 -5.18 0.12 -14.96
CA GLY A 44 -5.12 -1.33 -14.82
C GLY A 44 -5.86 -1.77 -13.56
N VAL A 45 -6.46 -2.95 -13.63
CA VAL A 45 -7.13 -3.61 -12.50
C VAL A 45 -6.65 -5.05 -12.51
N GLY A 46 -6.03 -5.51 -11.44
CA GLY A 46 -5.43 -6.84 -11.43
C GLY A 46 -4.57 -7.10 -10.20
N PHE A 47 -3.39 -7.69 -10.40
CA PHE A 47 -2.55 -8.21 -9.33
C PHE A 47 -3.34 -9.15 -8.41
N TYR A 48 -3.40 -8.88 -7.11
CA TYR A 48 -4.20 -9.64 -6.16
C TYR A 48 -5.60 -9.01 -6.02
N LEU A 49 -6.66 -9.80 -6.17
CA LEU A 49 -8.06 -9.40 -5.95
C LEU A 49 -8.46 -8.08 -6.63
N ALA A 50 -8.18 -7.96 -7.93
CA ALA A 50 -8.55 -6.80 -8.74
C ALA A 50 -8.09 -5.44 -8.15
N CYS A 51 -6.88 -5.41 -7.59
CA CYS A 51 -6.25 -4.19 -7.12
C CYS A 51 -6.15 -3.16 -8.27
N PRO A 52 -6.71 -1.95 -8.10
CA PRO A 52 -6.66 -0.90 -9.11
C PRO A 52 -5.30 -0.19 -9.08
N PHE A 53 -4.75 0.06 -10.27
CA PHE A 53 -3.60 0.92 -10.50
C PHE A 53 -4.04 2.23 -11.13
N LEU A 54 -3.62 3.32 -10.50
CA LEU A 54 -4.17 4.65 -10.68
C LEU A 54 -3.04 5.62 -11.06
N VAL A 55 -3.33 6.56 -11.96
CA VAL A 55 -2.44 7.68 -12.27
C VAL A 55 -3.23 8.99 -12.28
N PRO A 56 -2.74 10.09 -11.71
CA PRO A 56 -3.41 11.38 -11.79
C PRO A 56 -3.60 11.81 -13.24
N ILE A 57 -4.81 12.24 -13.56
CA ILE A 57 -5.13 12.79 -14.89
C ILE A 57 -4.32 14.06 -15.10
N ASP A 58 -4.28 14.94 -14.10
CA ASP A 58 -3.46 16.14 -14.12
C ASP A 58 -1.97 15.80 -13.90
N PRO A 59 -1.09 16.01 -14.89
CA PRO A 59 0.34 15.74 -14.74
C PRO A 59 1.03 16.59 -13.65
N ARG A 60 0.44 17.73 -13.26
CA ARG A 60 0.94 18.60 -12.17
C ARG A 60 0.69 18.01 -10.77
N CYS A 61 -0.15 16.97 -10.69
CA CYS A 61 -0.46 16.21 -9.47
C CYS A 61 0.29 14.86 -9.40
N ARG A 62 1.16 14.55 -10.38
CA ARG A 62 1.94 13.30 -10.41
C ARG A 62 3.12 13.36 -9.46
N LEU A 63 2.86 13.16 -8.18
CA LEU A 63 3.92 12.90 -7.21
C LEU A 63 4.58 11.56 -7.52
N VAL A 64 5.88 11.46 -7.26
CA VAL A 64 6.64 10.22 -7.37
C VAL A 64 7.28 9.85 -6.04
N GLY A 65 7.32 8.56 -5.74
CA GLY A 65 8.01 8.02 -4.59
C GLY A 65 8.55 6.63 -4.88
N GLN A 66 9.71 6.29 -4.33
CA GLN A 66 10.25 4.94 -4.49
C GLN A 66 9.42 3.91 -3.69
N LYS A 67 9.50 2.63 -4.04
CA LYS A 67 9.01 1.57 -3.16
C LYS A 67 9.88 1.49 -1.90
N MET A 68 9.27 1.21 -0.76
CA MET A 68 9.97 0.90 0.47
C MET A 68 10.88 -0.32 0.29
N ASN A 69 12.09 -0.22 0.83
CA ASN A 69 13.10 -1.27 0.78
C ASN A 69 13.62 -1.60 2.19
N PRO A 70 13.29 -2.78 2.74
CA PRO A 70 12.38 -3.79 2.19
C PRO A 70 10.90 -3.36 2.24
N SER A 71 10.04 -4.04 1.49
CA SER A 71 8.60 -3.83 1.56
C SER A 71 8.03 -4.20 2.94
N GLN A 72 6.94 -3.54 3.34
CA GLN A 72 6.25 -3.88 4.58
C GLN A 72 5.60 -5.26 4.46
N THR A 73 5.60 -6.01 5.56
CA THR A 73 4.92 -7.31 5.64
C THR A 73 3.42 -7.18 5.87
N TYR A 74 2.95 -5.99 6.24
CA TYR A 74 1.57 -5.70 6.56
C TYR A 74 1.20 -4.33 6.01
N THR A 75 0.14 -4.27 5.22
CA THR A 75 -0.51 -3.06 4.73
C THR A 75 -2.00 -3.29 4.87
N PRO A 76 -2.74 -2.40 5.56
CA PRO A 76 -4.15 -2.64 5.85
C PRO A 76 -5.01 -2.59 4.58
N SER A 77 -6.14 -3.28 4.61
CA SER A 77 -7.14 -3.18 3.53
C SER A 77 -7.62 -1.75 3.38
N GLY A 78 -7.80 -1.32 2.14
CA GLY A 78 -8.21 0.03 1.80
C GLY A 78 -7.08 1.06 1.87
N ALA A 79 -5.87 0.69 2.30
CA ALA A 79 -4.73 1.61 2.25
C ALA A 79 -4.53 2.14 0.83
N VAL A 80 -4.22 3.43 0.72
CA VAL A 80 -3.86 4.06 -0.55
C VAL A 80 -2.40 4.45 -0.47
N GLY A 81 -1.62 3.97 -1.43
CA GLY A 81 -0.20 4.28 -1.50
C GLY A 81 0.27 4.54 -2.92
N ILE A 82 1.46 5.13 -3.03
CA ILE A 82 2.09 5.49 -4.31
C ILE A 82 3.49 4.88 -4.45
N ALA A 83 3.84 4.42 -5.65
CA ALA A 83 5.17 4.00 -6.04
C ALA A 83 5.44 4.35 -7.51
N GLY A 84 6.57 4.99 -7.80
CA GLY A 84 6.71 5.80 -9.00
C GLY A 84 5.57 6.83 -9.05
N PRO A 85 4.98 7.09 -10.23
CA PRO A 85 3.80 7.94 -10.38
C PRO A 85 2.47 7.18 -10.19
N VAL A 86 2.52 5.90 -9.79
CA VAL A 86 1.35 5.01 -9.78
C VAL A 86 0.85 4.83 -8.34
N ALA A 87 -0.43 5.10 -8.13
CA ALA A 87 -1.11 4.75 -6.88
C ALA A 87 -1.81 3.39 -6.98
N ALA A 88 -2.05 2.78 -5.82
CA ALA A 88 -2.84 1.57 -5.67
C ALA A 88 -3.72 1.67 -4.43
N ILE A 89 -4.93 1.08 -4.53
CA ILE A 89 -5.82 0.85 -3.38
C ILE A 89 -5.68 -0.63 -3.01
N TYR A 90 -5.17 -0.91 -1.82
CA TYR A 90 -4.93 -2.29 -1.38
C TYR A 90 -6.29 -2.97 -1.10
N PRO A 91 -6.65 -4.05 -1.82
CA PRO A 91 -8.00 -4.63 -1.72
C PRO A 91 -8.20 -5.44 -0.44
N VAL A 92 -7.09 -5.92 0.15
CA VAL A 92 -7.07 -6.67 1.40
C VAL A 92 -5.79 -6.38 2.17
N ILE A 93 -5.73 -6.87 3.41
CA ILE A 93 -4.50 -6.92 4.18
C ILE A 93 -3.45 -7.74 3.41
N SER A 94 -2.32 -7.13 3.09
CA SER A 94 -1.26 -7.76 2.28
C SER A 94 0.10 -7.10 2.52
N PRO A 95 1.23 -7.74 2.16
CA PRO A 95 2.51 -7.06 2.09
C PRO A 95 2.49 -5.96 1.02
N GLY A 96 3.17 -4.84 1.29
CA GLY A 96 3.12 -3.66 0.44
C GLY A 96 4.36 -2.78 0.59
N GLY A 97 4.86 -2.26 -0.52
CA GLY A 97 6.03 -1.37 -0.55
C GLY A 97 5.69 0.06 -0.95
N TYR A 98 4.42 0.41 -1.13
CA TYR A 98 4.05 1.74 -1.62
C TYR A 98 4.08 2.74 -0.46
N GLN A 99 4.40 4.00 -0.76
CA GLN A 99 4.35 5.09 0.19
C GLN A 99 2.89 5.39 0.52
N LEU A 100 2.46 5.07 1.75
CA LEU A 100 1.07 5.21 2.16
C LEU A 100 0.75 6.68 2.43
N PHE A 101 -0.39 7.16 1.94
CA PHE A 101 -0.83 8.54 2.14
C PHE A 101 -2.28 8.68 2.62
N GLY A 102 -3.02 7.57 2.72
CA GLY A 102 -4.36 7.58 3.27
C GLY A 102 -4.99 6.19 3.27
N ARG A 103 -6.28 6.13 3.61
CA ARG A 103 -7.09 4.92 3.60
C ARG A 103 -8.49 5.24 3.04
N THR A 104 -9.00 4.32 2.24
CA THR A 104 -10.33 4.36 1.61
C THR A 104 -10.99 2.98 1.73
N PHE A 105 -12.22 2.82 1.26
CA PHE A 105 -12.81 1.49 1.18
C PHE A 105 -12.19 0.68 0.03
N PRO A 106 -11.90 -0.61 0.24
CA PRO A 106 -11.32 -1.43 -0.80
C PRO A 106 -12.28 -1.54 -2.00
N ALA A 107 -11.72 -1.47 -3.21
CA ALA A 107 -12.48 -1.68 -4.44
C ALA A 107 -12.84 -3.16 -4.69
N TRP A 108 -12.70 -4.03 -3.68
CA TRP A 108 -12.95 -5.46 -3.72
C TRP A 108 -13.88 -5.85 -2.56
N GLN A 109 -14.88 -6.68 -2.86
CA GLN A 109 -15.79 -7.28 -1.89
C GLN A 109 -15.91 -8.79 -2.15
N THR A 110 -15.32 -9.60 -1.27
CA THR A 110 -15.17 -11.06 -1.44
C THR A 110 -16.45 -11.83 -1.77
N TRP A 111 -17.58 -11.37 -1.26
CA TRP A 111 -18.90 -11.99 -1.42
C TRP A 111 -19.82 -11.18 -2.35
N GLY A 112 -19.32 -10.11 -2.97
CA GLY A 112 -20.12 -9.19 -3.75
C GLY A 112 -21.25 -8.50 -2.98
N LYS A 113 -21.13 -8.30 -1.66
CA LYS A 113 -22.15 -7.59 -0.86
C LYS A 113 -22.06 -6.08 -1.10
N GLY A 114 -23.20 -5.39 -1.13
CA GLY A 114 -23.29 -3.94 -1.27
C GLY A 114 -24.04 -3.54 -2.54
N ALA A 115 -24.52 -2.29 -2.58
CA ALA A 115 -25.31 -1.81 -3.71
C ALA A 115 -24.54 -1.77 -5.04
N ASP A 116 -23.22 -1.57 -4.98
CA ASP A 116 -22.34 -1.43 -6.15
C ASP A 116 -21.50 -2.69 -6.46
N PHE A 117 -21.72 -3.77 -5.71
CA PHE A 117 -21.03 -5.06 -5.90
C PHE A 117 -22.05 -6.16 -6.20
N ASN A 118 -21.58 -7.25 -6.81
CA ASN A 118 -22.34 -8.49 -6.91
C ASN A 118 -21.41 -9.70 -6.99
N PRO A 119 -21.88 -10.93 -6.74
CA PRO A 119 -21.01 -12.12 -6.71
C PRO A 119 -20.26 -12.41 -8.02
N GLU A 120 -20.81 -12.02 -9.18
CA GLU A 120 -20.15 -12.19 -10.49
C GLU A 120 -19.10 -11.10 -10.76
N ARG A 121 -19.23 -9.96 -10.08
CA ARG A 121 -18.31 -8.82 -10.16
C ARG A 121 -18.00 -8.31 -8.75
N PRO A 122 -17.14 -9.04 -8.00
CA PRO A 122 -16.70 -8.63 -6.67
C PRO A 122 -15.74 -7.43 -6.67
N TRP A 123 -15.46 -6.81 -7.82
CA TRP A 123 -14.62 -5.61 -7.93
C TRP A 123 -15.40 -4.40 -8.47
N LEU A 124 -15.12 -3.24 -7.90
CA LEU A 124 -15.83 -2.00 -8.22
C LEU A 124 -15.34 -1.38 -9.52
N LEU A 125 -14.01 -1.23 -9.65
CA LEU A 125 -13.37 -0.40 -10.66
C LEU A 125 -12.96 -1.18 -11.92
N ARG A 126 -12.98 -0.51 -13.07
CA ARG A 126 -12.57 -1.04 -14.37
C ARG A 126 -11.50 -0.13 -14.99
N PRO A 127 -10.70 -0.63 -15.95
CA PRO A 127 -9.84 0.25 -16.74
C PRO A 127 -10.64 1.40 -17.35
N PHE A 128 -10.06 2.60 -17.30
CA PHE A 128 -10.61 3.90 -17.68
C PHE A 128 -11.70 4.48 -16.79
N ASP A 129 -12.08 3.84 -15.69
CA ASP A 129 -12.82 4.53 -14.64
C ASP A 129 -11.92 5.59 -13.98
N GLN A 130 -12.54 6.59 -13.37
CA GLN A 130 -11.84 7.66 -12.66
C GLN A 130 -12.17 7.62 -11.17
N VAL A 131 -11.18 7.87 -10.32
CA VAL A 131 -11.35 7.93 -8.87
C VAL A 131 -10.97 9.31 -8.36
N SER A 132 -11.89 9.97 -7.66
CA SER A 132 -11.61 11.25 -7.00
C SER A 132 -11.64 11.07 -5.49
N PHE A 133 -10.61 11.55 -4.79
CA PHE A 133 -10.51 11.42 -3.34
C PHE A 133 -11.14 12.62 -2.63
N MET A 134 -12.02 12.36 -1.66
CA MET A 134 -12.56 13.40 -0.77
C MET A 134 -12.00 13.22 0.65
N PRO A 135 -11.41 14.26 1.25
CA PRO A 135 -10.90 14.18 2.61
C PRO A 135 -12.05 14.02 3.61
N ILE A 136 -11.92 13.05 4.52
CA ILE A 136 -12.81 12.87 5.67
C ILE A 136 -12.00 12.65 6.94
N THR A 137 -12.61 12.89 8.09
CA THR A 137 -11.99 12.59 9.39
C THR A 137 -11.94 11.08 9.62
N GLU A 138 -11.03 10.64 10.51
CA GLU A 138 -10.96 9.24 10.93
C GLU A 138 -12.26 8.78 11.59
N ASP A 139 -12.84 9.61 12.47
CA ASP A 139 -14.12 9.30 13.14
C ASP A 139 -15.24 9.07 12.12
N HIS A 140 -15.36 9.97 11.13
CA HIS A 140 -16.34 9.81 10.06
C HIS A 140 -16.07 8.53 9.28
N TYR A 141 -14.81 8.23 8.92
CA TYR A 141 -14.44 6.99 8.24
C TYR A 141 -14.87 5.75 9.04
N ILE A 142 -14.65 5.74 10.36
CA ILE A 142 -15.04 4.62 11.23
C ILE A 142 -16.58 4.44 11.25
N GLU A 143 -17.33 5.53 11.31
CA GLU A 143 -18.80 5.51 11.27
C GLU A 143 -19.30 4.85 9.98
N ILE A 144 -18.84 5.31 8.81
CA ILE A 144 -19.28 4.78 7.52
C ILE A 144 -18.65 3.41 7.17
N GLU A 145 -17.56 3.00 7.82
CA GLU A 145 -16.96 1.67 7.63
C GLU A 145 -17.93 0.56 8.05
N GLN A 146 -18.78 0.81 9.06
CA GLN A 146 -19.85 -0.12 9.45
C GLN A 146 -20.89 -0.27 8.33
N GLU A 147 -21.29 0.83 7.69
CA GLU A 147 -22.21 0.81 6.54
C GLU A 147 -21.60 0.03 5.36
N PHE A 148 -20.30 0.22 5.10
CA PHE A 148 -19.59 -0.53 4.05
C PHE A 148 -19.57 -2.03 4.36
N ASN A 149 -19.22 -2.41 5.58
CA ASN A 149 -19.14 -3.82 6.00
C ASN A 149 -20.51 -4.53 5.99
N THR A 150 -21.59 -3.81 6.30
CA THR A 150 -22.96 -4.32 6.26
C THR A 150 -23.58 -4.29 4.85
N GLY A 151 -22.88 -3.70 3.87
CA GLY A 151 -23.34 -3.59 2.48
C GLY A 151 -24.37 -2.48 2.26
N GLN A 152 -24.50 -1.53 3.18
CA GLN A 152 -25.41 -0.38 3.08
C GLN A 152 -24.74 0.83 2.42
N TYR A 153 -23.41 0.93 2.48
CA TYR A 153 -22.69 2.01 1.84
C TYR A 153 -22.85 1.96 0.32
N LYS A 154 -23.09 3.13 -0.27
CA LYS A 154 -23.21 3.32 -1.71
C LYS A 154 -22.19 4.34 -2.18
N PHE A 155 -21.36 3.94 -3.15
CA PHE A 155 -20.42 4.85 -3.76
C PHE A 155 -21.15 5.87 -4.62
N GLN A 156 -20.63 7.10 -4.65
CA GLN A 156 -21.09 8.08 -5.64
C GLN A 156 -20.45 7.72 -6.96
N ILE A 157 -21.27 7.21 -7.89
CA ILE A 157 -20.81 6.77 -9.21
C ILE A 157 -21.58 7.49 -10.31
N GLU A 158 -20.86 8.21 -11.17
CA GLU A 158 -21.43 8.99 -12.25
C GLU A 158 -20.93 8.52 -13.62
N PRO A 159 -21.82 8.26 -14.59
CA PRO A 159 -21.39 7.98 -15.95
C PRO A 159 -20.65 9.17 -16.57
N THR A 160 -19.47 8.94 -17.14
CA THR A 160 -18.65 9.99 -17.76
C THR A 160 -18.07 9.56 -19.11
N VAL A 161 -17.40 10.47 -19.81
CA VAL A 161 -16.69 10.19 -21.06
C VAL A 161 -15.26 10.73 -21.00
N CYS A 162 -14.28 9.82 -20.95
CA CYS A 162 -12.89 10.17 -21.18
C CYS A 162 -12.65 10.44 -22.68
N SER A 163 -12.39 11.70 -23.05
CA SER A 163 -12.07 12.14 -24.41
C SER A 163 -10.57 12.42 -24.53
N MET A 164 -9.87 11.66 -25.39
CA MET A 164 -8.45 11.87 -25.64
C MET A 164 -8.15 13.21 -26.31
N ALA A 165 -9.07 13.72 -27.12
CA ALA A 165 -8.93 15.04 -27.75
C ALA A 165 -8.93 16.15 -26.70
N THR A 166 -9.88 16.09 -25.77
CA THR A 166 -9.98 17.03 -24.64
C THR A 166 -8.75 16.93 -23.74
N TYR A 167 -8.33 15.70 -23.40
CA TYR A 167 -7.15 15.48 -22.57
C TYR A 167 -5.86 16.02 -23.22
N THR A 168 -5.66 15.75 -24.51
CA THR A 168 -4.46 16.21 -25.23
C THR A 168 -4.44 17.74 -25.34
N GLY A 169 -5.60 18.38 -25.57
CA GLY A 169 -5.73 19.83 -25.54
C GLY A 169 -5.39 20.42 -24.16
N PHE A 170 -5.89 19.81 -23.09
CA PHE A 170 -5.58 20.18 -21.72
C PHE A 170 -4.07 20.08 -21.43
N VAL A 171 -3.44 18.93 -21.71
CA VAL A 171 -1.99 18.74 -21.47
C VAL A 171 -1.14 19.74 -22.25
N LYS A 172 -1.51 20.06 -23.50
CA LYS A 172 -0.84 21.11 -24.29
C LYS A 172 -0.96 22.49 -23.63
N ALA A 173 -2.14 22.82 -23.11
CA ALA A 173 -2.38 24.12 -22.48
C ALA A 173 -1.56 24.34 -21.20
N ILE A 174 -1.24 23.26 -20.47
CA ILE A 174 -0.45 23.32 -19.22
C ILE A 174 1.02 22.90 -19.40
N ALA A 175 1.51 22.73 -20.63
CA ALA A 175 2.82 22.12 -20.90
C ALA A 175 3.98 22.79 -20.15
N ASN A 176 4.00 24.13 -20.10
CA ASN A 176 5.04 24.88 -19.38
C ASN A 176 5.03 24.60 -17.87
N GLN A 177 3.83 24.54 -17.26
CA GLN A 177 3.68 24.25 -15.83
C GLN A 177 4.10 22.81 -15.52
N VAL A 178 3.81 21.87 -16.43
CA VAL A 178 4.22 20.47 -16.29
C VAL A 178 5.74 20.32 -16.40
N ALA A 179 6.38 21.07 -17.32
CA ALA A 179 7.83 21.09 -17.46
C ALA A 179 8.50 21.62 -16.19
N GLU A 180 8.08 22.80 -15.72
CA GLU A 180 8.60 23.42 -14.49
C GLU A 180 8.46 22.49 -13.28
N PHE A 181 7.28 21.88 -13.09
CA PHE A 181 7.07 20.92 -12.00
C PHE A 181 7.93 19.66 -12.15
N THR A 182 8.13 19.18 -13.38
CA THR A 182 8.95 18.00 -13.65
C THR A 182 10.42 18.25 -13.36
N ASP A 183 10.94 19.43 -13.71
CA ASP A 183 12.32 19.84 -13.45
C ASP A 183 12.55 19.97 -11.94
N LYS A 184 11.66 20.68 -11.23
CA LYS A 184 11.73 20.81 -9.76
C LYS A 184 11.72 19.44 -9.06
N ARG A 185 10.83 18.55 -9.50
CA ARG A 185 10.75 17.17 -8.98
C ARG A 185 12.01 16.37 -9.28
N ALA A 186 12.60 16.50 -10.47
CA ALA A 186 13.78 15.75 -10.86
C ALA A 186 14.99 16.08 -9.97
N GLU A 187 15.23 17.36 -9.72
CA GLU A 187 16.29 17.80 -8.81
C GLU A 187 16.07 17.29 -7.38
N ALA A 188 14.82 17.38 -6.90
CA ALA A 188 14.47 16.94 -5.55
C ALA A 188 14.62 15.41 -5.39
N THR A 189 14.15 14.64 -6.37
CA THR A 189 14.31 13.18 -6.39
C THR A 189 15.80 12.79 -6.42
N ALA A 190 16.64 13.51 -7.15
CA ALA A 190 18.09 13.24 -7.17
C ALA A 190 18.73 13.47 -5.78
N ARG A 191 18.40 14.59 -5.11
CA ARG A 191 18.89 14.88 -3.75
C ARG A 191 18.43 13.86 -2.71
N VAL A 192 17.13 13.54 -2.72
CA VAL A 192 16.55 12.57 -1.79
C VAL A 192 17.08 11.16 -2.06
N GLY A 193 17.23 10.77 -3.32
CA GLY A 193 17.81 9.49 -3.72
C GLY A 193 19.26 9.31 -3.26
N ALA A 194 20.09 10.35 -3.34
CA ALA A 194 21.46 10.31 -2.82
C ALA A 194 21.49 10.05 -1.30
N ARG A 195 20.61 10.73 -0.54
CA ARG A 195 20.47 10.51 0.90
C ARG A 195 19.99 9.10 1.21
N GLU A 196 19.05 8.57 0.44
CA GLU A 196 18.56 7.20 0.64
C GLU A 196 19.66 6.15 0.41
N ASN A 197 20.48 6.32 -0.62
CA ASN A 197 21.60 5.42 -0.88
C ASN A 197 22.57 5.39 0.31
N MET A 198 22.90 6.54 0.90
CA MET A 198 23.73 6.60 2.10
C MET A 198 23.09 5.82 3.27
N LEU A 199 21.81 6.11 3.55
CA LEU A 199 21.08 5.41 4.62
C LEU A 199 20.96 3.90 4.37
N LEU A 200 20.93 3.47 3.11
CA LEU A 200 20.82 2.05 2.75
C LEU A 200 22.15 1.36 3.00
N HIS A 201 23.27 1.98 2.60
CA HIS A 201 24.61 1.46 2.88
C HIS A 201 24.89 1.35 4.38
N GLU A 202 24.52 2.37 5.16
CA GLU A 202 24.64 2.34 6.63
C GLU A 202 23.86 1.15 7.23
N TRP A 203 22.62 0.94 6.78
CA TRP A 203 21.80 -0.15 7.28
C TRP A 203 22.32 -1.54 6.89
N LEU A 204 22.85 -1.70 5.67
CA LEU A 204 23.45 -2.95 5.22
C LEU A 204 24.72 -3.28 6.02
N ALA A 205 25.58 -2.30 6.26
CA ALA A 205 26.78 -2.46 7.08
C ALA A 205 26.44 -2.84 8.53
N GLN A 206 25.41 -2.22 9.12
CA GLN A 206 24.92 -2.59 10.46
C GLN A 206 24.43 -4.04 10.50
N LYS A 207 23.69 -4.49 9.49
CA LYS A 207 23.22 -5.86 9.41
C LYS A 207 24.35 -6.88 9.30
N GLU A 208 25.40 -6.57 8.55
CA GLU A 208 26.56 -7.43 8.41
C GLU A 208 27.34 -7.56 9.74
N LEU A 209 27.49 -6.45 10.46
CA LEU A 209 28.08 -6.43 11.80
C LEU A 209 27.24 -7.24 12.81
N GLU A 210 25.92 -7.05 12.82
CA GLU A 210 25.00 -7.80 13.69
C GLU A 210 25.04 -9.31 13.40
N ALA A 211 25.02 -9.70 12.12
CA ALA A 211 25.13 -11.10 11.72
C ALA A 211 26.47 -11.71 12.16
N SER A 212 27.57 -10.96 12.05
CA SER A 212 28.89 -11.41 12.48
C SER A 212 28.97 -11.58 14.00
N ARG A 213 28.38 -10.66 14.76
CA ARG A 213 28.31 -10.73 16.23
C ARG A 213 27.48 -11.92 16.72
N LEU A 214 26.31 -12.16 16.12
CA LEU A 214 25.45 -13.28 16.48
C LEU A 214 26.13 -14.63 16.26
N ASN A 215 26.92 -14.78 15.19
CA ASN A 215 27.70 -15.98 14.94
C ASN A 215 28.82 -16.20 15.99
N MET A 216 29.38 -15.13 16.57
CA MET A 216 30.36 -15.25 17.65
C MET A 216 29.68 -15.63 18.98
N GLU A 217 28.60 -14.93 19.35
CA GLU A 217 27.87 -15.18 20.61
C GLU A 217 27.19 -16.55 20.65
N SER A 218 26.71 -17.09 19.53
CA SER A 218 26.12 -18.45 19.52
C SER A 218 27.11 -19.56 19.89
N THR A 219 28.41 -19.26 19.89
CA THR A 219 29.46 -20.21 20.31
C THR A 219 29.66 -20.22 21.83
N GLU A 220 29.24 -19.17 22.55
CA GLU A 220 29.48 -19.02 24.01
C GLU A 220 28.30 -19.49 24.89
N VAL A 221 27.08 -19.63 24.35
CA VAL A 221 25.87 -19.94 25.15
C VAL A 221 25.78 -21.41 25.58
N ASP A 222 26.57 -22.31 24.99
CA ASP A 222 26.57 -23.74 25.33
C ASP A 222 27.18 -24.07 26.72
N GLU A 223 27.69 -23.09 27.48
CA GLU A 223 28.40 -23.31 28.76
C GLU A 223 27.64 -22.93 30.06
N LEU A 224 26.32 -22.68 30.03
CA LEU A 224 25.54 -22.35 31.24
C LEU A 224 24.75 -23.55 31.79
N SER A 225 25.27 -24.20 32.83
CA SER A 225 24.73 -25.48 33.37
C SER A 225 23.45 -25.37 34.21
N ASP A 226 23.12 -24.17 34.73
CA ASP A 226 22.08 -24.01 35.78
C ASP A 226 20.83 -23.23 35.29
N CYS A 227 20.63 -23.11 33.98
CA CYS A 227 19.57 -22.31 33.37
C CYS A 227 18.56 -23.17 32.60
N THR A 228 17.26 -22.89 32.70
CA THR A 228 16.26 -23.45 31.77
C THR A 228 16.21 -22.59 30.51
N CYS A 229 16.78 -23.10 29.41
CA CYS A 229 16.75 -22.42 28.13
C CYS A 229 15.37 -22.53 27.47
N VAL A 230 14.79 -21.38 27.09
CA VAL A 230 13.53 -21.34 26.33
C VAL A 230 13.86 -21.05 24.87
N SER A 231 13.77 -22.08 24.02
CA SER A 231 14.03 -21.97 22.59
C SER A 231 12.76 -21.72 21.79
N SER A 232 12.86 -20.93 20.72
CA SER A 232 11.81 -20.82 19.70
C SER A 232 11.76 -22.10 18.86
N SER A 233 10.57 -22.61 18.55
CA SER A 233 10.37 -23.73 17.63
C SER A 233 10.58 -23.36 16.15
N MET A 234 10.80 -22.08 15.84
CA MET A 234 10.99 -21.57 14.47
C MET A 234 11.97 -20.39 14.44
N SER A 235 12.62 -20.20 13.29
CA SER A 235 13.49 -19.04 13.05
C SER A 235 12.67 -17.75 12.98
N ALA A 236 12.99 -16.80 13.86
CA ALA A 236 12.19 -15.60 14.06
C ALA A 236 13.03 -14.43 14.57
N SER A 237 12.57 -13.20 14.32
CA SER A 237 13.11 -12.00 14.96
C SER A 237 12.27 -11.61 16.17
N VAL A 238 12.88 -11.15 17.26
CA VAL A 238 12.14 -10.64 18.44
C VAL A 238 11.36 -9.38 18.07
N TRP A 239 10.04 -9.39 18.26
CA TRP A 239 9.19 -8.21 18.07
C TRP A 239 9.10 -7.42 19.38
N LYS A 240 8.65 -8.06 20.46
CA LYS A 240 8.37 -7.39 21.73
C LYS A 240 8.66 -8.31 22.89
N ILE A 241 9.44 -7.83 23.85
CA ILE A 241 9.64 -8.48 25.14
C ILE A 241 8.56 -7.93 26.09
N LYS A 242 7.80 -8.81 26.72
CA LYS A 242 6.69 -8.49 27.63
C LYS A 242 7.01 -8.73 29.10
N CYS A 243 8.10 -9.43 29.40
CA CYS A 243 8.58 -9.67 30.76
C CYS A 243 9.74 -8.73 31.12
N GLN A 244 9.94 -8.51 32.42
CA GLN A 244 11.13 -7.87 32.98
C GLN A 244 12.12 -8.91 33.50
N VAL A 245 13.40 -8.54 33.59
CA VAL A 245 14.42 -9.37 34.25
C VAL A 245 14.00 -9.57 35.71
N GLU A 246 14.16 -10.79 36.25
CA GLU A 246 13.72 -11.24 37.59
C GLU A 246 12.20 -11.37 37.80
N GLN A 247 11.38 -11.15 36.77
CA GLN A 247 9.94 -11.40 36.87
C GLN A 247 9.64 -12.91 36.96
N VAL A 248 8.95 -13.31 38.03
CA VAL A 248 8.47 -14.69 38.19
C VAL A 248 7.30 -14.95 37.24
N ILE A 249 7.49 -15.86 36.30
CA ILE A 249 6.45 -16.34 35.38
C ILE A 249 5.62 -17.41 36.09
N LYS A 250 4.31 -17.18 36.20
CA LYS A 250 3.43 -18.00 37.06
C LYS A 250 2.64 -19.07 36.31
N SER A 251 2.50 -18.92 34.99
CA SER A 251 1.73 -19.83 34.14
C SER A 251 2.39 -20.00 32.77
N ALA A 252 2.15 -21.15 32.13
CA ALA A 252 2.54 -21.40 30.75
C ALA A 252 1.82 -20.47 29.75
N ASP A 253 0.71 -19.84 30.14
CA ASP A 253 -0.06 -18.90 29.31
C ASP A 253 0.52 -17.46 29.32
N GLU A 254 1.49 -17.17 30.19
CA GLU A 254 2.11 -15.84 30.27
C GLU A 254 3.11 -15.64 29.11
N VAL A 255 2.76 -14.75 28.18
CA VAL A 255 3.60 -14.45 27.01
C VAL A 255 4.82 -13.63 27.42
N MET A 256 6.00 -14.26 27.44
CA MET A 256 7.28 -13.60 27.71
C MET A 256 7.79 -12.76 26.53
N ILE A 257 7.82 -13.35 25.33
CA ILE A 257 8.40 -12.73 24.12
C ILE A 257 7.46 -12.98 22.94
N ILE A 258 7.15 -11.92 22.20
CA ILE A 258 6.47 -12.01 20.91
C ILE A 258 7.55 -12.05 19.84
N LEU A 259 7.56 -13.14 19.07
CA LEU A 259 8.45 -13.32 17.93
C LEU A 259 7.69 -13.00 16.64
N LYS A 260 8.40 -12.43 15.67
CA LYS A 260 7.94 -12.28 14.30
C LYS A 260 8.62 -13.36 13.46
N ALA A 261 7.85 -14.41 13.16
CA ALA A 261 8.31 -15.59 12.45
C ALA A 261 7.35 -15.88 11.29
N MET A 262 7.89 -16.22 10.12
CA MET A 262 7.15 -16.41 8.86
C MET A 262 6.27 -15.21 8.46
N ILE A 263 6.47 -14.67 7.26
CA ILE A 263 5.40 -13.90 6.61
C ILE A 263 4.30 -14.94 6.38
N PRO A 264 3.07 -14.79 6.89
CA PRO A 264 2.05 -15.81 6.69
C PRO A 264 1.84 -16.00 5.19
N THR A 265 2.39 -17.08 4.66
CA THR A 265 1.99 -17.65 3.40
C THR A 265 0.54 -18.06 3.59
N PHE A 266 -0.37 -17.34 2.96
CA PHE A 266 -1.77 -17.75 2.88
C PHE A 266 -1.82 -19.11 2.17
N HIS A 267 -1.84 -20.20 2.94
CA HIS A 267 -2.15 -21.52 2.41
C HIS A 267 -3.64 -21.55 2.12
N HIS A 268 -4.00 -21.25 0.87
CA HIS A 268 -5.34 -21.53 0.38
C HIS A 268 -5.46 -23.06 0.25
N HIS A 269 -6.09 -23.71 1.22
CA HIS A 269 -6.60 -25.06 1.01
C HIS A 269 -7.70 -24.99 -0.05
N GLN A 270 -7.32 -25.16 -1.32
CA GLN A 270 -8.28 -25.53 -2.36
C GLN A 270 -8.69 -26.98 -2.10
N HIS A 271 -9.90 -27.18 -1.61
CA HIS A 271 -10.59 -28.45 -1.83
C HIS A 271 -10.88 -28.56 -3.33
N SER A 272 -10.00 -29.25 -4.03
CA SER A 272 -10.18 -29.64 -5.42
C SER A 272 -11.31 -30.67 -5.51
N GLN A 273 -12.49 -30.26 -5.95
CA GLN A 273 -13.39 -31.16 -6.68
C GLN A 273 -13.30 -30.78 -8.17
N CYS A 274 -12.54 -31.59 -8.90
CA CYS A 274 -12.48 -31.57 -10.35
C CYS A 274 -13.83 -31.96 -10.96
N HIS A 275 -14.31 -31.18 -11.92
CA HIS A 275 -15.03 -31.75 -13.06
C HIS A 275 -14.63 -31.03 -14.37
N PRO A 276 -14.32 -31.78 -15.45
CA PRO A 276 -13.88 -31.19 -16.71
C PRO A 276 -15.05 -31.01 -17.67
N ARG A 277 -15.11 -29.86 -18.35
CA ARG A 277 -15.50 -29.74 -19.77
C ARG A 277 -15.31 -28.29 -20.24
N CYS A 278 -14.19 -28.05 -20.91
CA CYS A 278 -14.04 -26.94 -21.85
C CYS A 278 -14.40 -27.44 -23.25
N GLN A 279 -15.22 -26.68 -23.99
CA GLN A 279 -15.20 -26.65 -25.44
C GLN A 279 -15.15 -25.19 -25.89
N PRO A 280 -14.34 -24.84 -26.91
CA PRO A 280 -14.20 -23.47 -27.38
C PRO A 280 -15.21 -23.17 -28.49
N THR A 281 -15.91 -22.06 -28.39
CA THR A 281 -16.53 -21.42 -29.56
C THR A 281 -15.92 -20.04 -29.76
N ARG A 282 -15.34 -19.85 -30.95
CA ARG A 282 -14.96 -18.55 -31.50
C ARG A 282 -16.24 -17.76 -31.74
N ASP A 283 -16.29 -16.53 -31.24
CA ASP A 283 -17.08 -15.51 -31.92
C ASP A 283 -16.40 -14.13 -31.86
N ARG A 284 -16.28 -13.53 -33.04
CA ARG A 284 -15.79 -12.17 -33.25
C ARG A 284 -16.93 -11.21 -32.91
N GLY A 285 -16.89 -10.62 -31.73
CA GLY A 285 -17.81 -9.55 -31.31
C GLY A 285 -17.10 -8.20 -31.23
N LEU A 286 -17.48 -7.27 -32.09
CA LEU A 286 -17.15 -5.84 -31.99
C LEU A 286 -17.62 -5.28 -30.65
N TYR A 287 -16.70 -4.98 -29.73
CA TYR A 287 -17.02 -4.30 -28.48
C TYR A 287 -17.20 -2.80 -28.70
N ARG A 288 -18.45 -2.36 -28.78
CA ARG A 288 -18.84 -0.95 -28.58
C ARG A 288 -19.15 -0.77 -27.09
N GLN A 289 -18.19 -0.29 -26.31
CA GLN A 289 -18.33 -0.11 -24.86
C GLN A 289 -18.90 1.28 -24.55
N THR A 290 -20.20 1.37 -24.29
CA THR A 290 -20.90 2.60 -23.91
C THR A 290 -21.29 2.56 -22.43
N SER A 291 -20.36 2.96 -21.54
CA SER A 291 -20.61 3.61 -20.24
C SER A 291 -19.34 3.56 -19.35
N LYS A 292 -18.64 4.70 -19.22
CA LYS A 292 -17.51 4.87 -18.28
C LYS A 292 -18.04 5.46 -16.98
N MET A 293 -17.37 5.23 -15.85
CA MET A 293 -17.83 5.68 -14.53
C MET A 293 -16.76 6.51 -13.81
N SER A 294 -17.17 7.57 -13.12
CA SER A 294 -16.42 8.31 -12.12
C SER A 294 -16.88 7.81 -10.76
N ALA A 295 -15.99 7.27 -9.93
CA ALA A 295 -16.28 6.85 -8.56
C ALA A 295 -15.59 7.81 -7.58
N PHE A 296 -16.35 8.37 -6.63
CA PHE A 296 -15.74 9.12 -5.53
C PHE A 296 -15.29 8.13 -4.46
N ALA A 297 -14.01 8.17 -4.11
CA ALA A 297 -13.43 7.40 -3.02
C ALA A 297 -13.17 8.35 -1.84
N LEU A 298 -13.50 7.94 -0.62
CA LEU A 298 -13.21 8.74 0.56
C LEU A 298 -11.77 8.48 1.00
N LEU A 299 -11.02 9.51 1.39
CA LEU A 299 -9.64 9.37 1.84
C LEU A 299 -9.51 9.92 3.27
N ALA A 300 -9.35 9.02 4.24
CA ALA A 300 -8.87 9.40 5.57
C ALA A 300 -7.33 9.45 5.54
N ALA A 301 -6.74 10.59 5.91
CA ALA A 301 -5.29 10.71 6.07
C ALA A 301 -4.83 9.97 7.34
N TRP A 302 -3.65 9.35 7.29
CA TRP A 302 -3.00 8.71 8.44
C TRP A 302 -2.32 9.73 9.35
#